data_AF-A0A8J3ZUZ5-F1
#
_entry.id   AF-A0A8J3ZUZ5-F1
#
_cell.length_a   1.000
_cell.length_b   1.000
_cell.length_c   1.000
_cell.angle_alpha   90.00
_cell.angle_beta   90.00
_cell.angle_gamma   90.00
#
_symmetry.space_group_name_H-M   'P 1'
#
loop_
_entity.id
_entity.type
_entity.pdbx_description
1 polymer ?
#
loop_
_entity_poly.entity_id
_entity_poly.type
_entity_poly.pdbx_seq_one_letter_code
_entity_poly.pdbx_strand_id
1 'polypeptide(L)'
;MTFTDRITNARRALTEGADPDGPDTWQALLLAHRAAAVAAYATDTAPRWGRYGQAIADAIAHLAPPLADTGMLPAELRPALADVNRLADPVRALVQRLADVFTAGAEGETGTPWRRLIWAQVAHRLDDARRDLP
;
A
#
# COMPACT_ATOMS: atom_id res chain seq x y z
N MET A 1 -16.32 -1.26 12.58
CA MET A 1 -15.17 -1.82 11.84
C MET A 1 -13.99 -0.87 12.01
N THR A 2 -12.91 -1.33 12.63
CA THR A 2 -11.70 -0.54 12.90
C THR A 2 -10.86 -0.35 11.64
N PHE A 3 -9.87 0.55 11.68
CA PHE A 3 -8.91 0.71 10.56
C PHE A 3 -8.05 -0.55 10.36
N THR A 4 -7.66 -1.22 11.45
CA THR A 4 -6.94 -2.50 11.42
C THR A 4 -7.77 -3.62 10.78
N ASP A 5 -9.09 -3.67 11.04
CA ASP A 5 -9.99 -4.61 10.38
C ASP A 5 -10.00 -4.39 8.86
N ARG A 6 -9.99 -3.11 8.43
CA ARG A 6 -9.94 -2.75 7.00
C ARG A 6 -8.62 -3.16 6.35
N ILE A 7 -7.48 -2.93 7.01
CA ILE A 7 -6.17 -3.42 6.54
C ILE A 7 -6.18 -4.94 6.40
N THR A 8 -6.71 -5.63 7.41
CA THR A 8 -6.78 -7.10 7.42
C THR A 8 -7.68 -7.62 6.29
N ASN A 9 -8.83 -6.99 6.06
CA ASN A 9 -9.75 -7.36 5.00
C ASN A 9 -9.17 -7.05 3.62
N ALA A 10 -8.53 -5.90 3.43
CA ALA A 10 -7.84 -5.56 2.18
C ALA A 10 -6.74 -6.59 1.86
N ARG A 11 -5.93 -6.98 2.86
CA ARG A 11 -4.92 -8.03 2.70
C ARG A 11 -5.55 -9.37 2.29
N ARG A 12 -6.69 -9.75 2.86
CA ARG A 12 -7.42 -10.97 2.50
C ARG A 12 -8.02 -10.91 1.10
N ALA A 13 -8.45 -9.74 0.66
CA ALA A 13 -8.98 -9.52 -0.69
C ALA A 13 -7.91 -9.66 -1.78
N LEU A 14 -6.63 -9.41 -1.44
CA LEU A 14 -5.49 -9.67 -2.33
C LEU A 14 -5.21 -11.19 -2.42
N THR A 15 -6.05 -11.90 -3.16
CA THR A 15 -5.89 -13.32 -3.47
C THR A 15 -4.65 -13.58 -4.33
N GLU A 16 -4.25 -14.84 -4.44
CA GLU A 16 -3.17 -15.24 -5.34
C GLU A 16 -3.62 -15.00 -6.79
N GLY A 17 -2.75 -14.35 -7.58
CA GLY A 17 -3.11 -13.90 -8.93
C GLY A 17 -4.01 -12.66 -9.00
N ALA A 18 -4.11 -11.88 -7.91
CA ALA A 18 -4.80 -10.58 -7.94
C ALA A 18 -4.22 -9.69 -9.04
N ASP A 19 -5.10 -8.95 -9.73
CA ASP A 19 -4.71 -8.00 -10.77
C ASP A 19 -3.93 -6.82 -10.14
N PRO A 20 -2.66 -6.58 -10.52
CA PRO A 20 -1.89 -5.45 -10.03
C PRO A 20 -2.52 -4.08 -10.33
N ASP A 21 -3.31 -3.99 -11.41
CA ASP A 21 -4.03 -2.78 -11.80
C ASP A 21 -5.50 -2.79 -11.34
N GLY A 22 -5.90 -3.86 -10.66
CA GLY A 22 -7.28 -4.07 -10.18
C GLY A 22 -7.66 -3.17 -9.01
N PRO A 23 -8.98 -2.99 -8.78
CA PRO A 23 -9.49 -2.09 -7.75
C PRO A 23 -9.07 -2.48 -6.33
N ASP A 24 -8.97 -3.78 -6.03
CA ASP A 24 -8.57 -4.26 -4.69
C ASP A 24 -7.10 -3.90 -4.38
N THR A 25 -6.21 -4.03 -5.37
CA THR A 25 -4.80 -3.61 -5.28
C THR A 25 -4.69 -2.11 -5.05
N TRP A 26 -5.47 -1.32 -5.78
CA TRP A 26 -5.53 0.13 -5.59
C TRP A 26 -6.04 0.54 -4.21
N GLN A 27 -7.13 -0.08 -3.74
CA GLN A 27 -7.66 0.19 -2.41
C GLN A 27 -6.66 -0.16 -1.31
N ALA A 28 -5.96 -1.28 -1.44
CA ALA A 28 -4.90 -1.68 -0.53
C ALA A 28 -3.73 -0.69 -0.51
N LEU A 29 -3.26 -0.21 -1.67
CA LEU A 29 -2.23 0.84 -1.76
C LEU A 29 -2.67 2.15 -1.09
N LEU A 30 -3.92 2.58 -1.32
CA LEU A 30 -4.46 3.78 -0.69
C LEU A 30 -4.57 3.64 0.83
N LEU A 31 -4.96 2.46 1.34
CA LEU A 31 -5.00 2.17 2.77
C LEU A 31 -3.60 2.21 3.39
N ALA A 32 -2.61 1.62 2.71
CA ALA A 32 -1.21 1.64 3.09
C ALA A 32 -0.66 3.08 3.17
N HIS A 33 -0.97 3.92 2.17
CA HIS A 33 -0.60 5.34 2.16
C HIS A 33 -1.29 6.12 3.29
N ARG A 34 -2.60 5.87 3.50
CA ARG A 34 -3.39 6.53 4.55
C ARG A 34 -2.87 6.22 5.96
N ALA A 35 -2.42 4.98 6.20
CA ALA A 35 -1.80 4.61 7.46
C ALA A 35 -0.57 5.46 7.74
N ALA A 36 0.29 5.68 6.72
CA ALA A 36 1.47 6.53 6.84
C ALA A 36 1.11 7.98 7.21
N ALA A 37 0.14 8.56 6.50
CA ALA A 37 -0.27 9.94 6.72
C ALA A 37 -0.75 10.18 8.15
N VAL A 38 -1.47 9.23 8.76
CA VAL A 38 -1.90 9.38 10.15
C VAL A 38 -0.76 9.09 11.12
N ALA A 39 0.06 8.09 10.85
CA ALA A 39 1.17 7.72 11.71
C ALA A 39 2.31 8.75 11.74
N ALA A 40 2.45 9.58 10.69
CA ALA A 40 3.40 10.68 10.64
C ALA A 40 3.14 11.76 11.70
N TYR A 41 1.96 11.78 12.33
CA TYR A 41 1.65 12.67 13.46
C TYR A 41 1.98 12.04 14.84
N ALA A 42 2.45 10.79 14.90
CA ALA A 42 2.89 10.15 16.15
C ALA A 42 4.35 10.52 16.46
N THR A 43 4.62 11.06 17.65
CA THR A 43 5.90 11.70 17.99
C THR A 43 7.14 10.80 17.86
N ASP A 44 7.04 9.53 18.25
CA ASP A 44 8.23 8.69 18.43
C ASP A 44 8.62 7.91 17.17
N THR A 45 7.69 7.76 16.22
CA THR A 45 7.89 6.97 14.99
C THR A 45 7.66 7.78 13.71
N ALA A 46 7.29 9.06 13.82
CA ALA A 46 6.99 9.95 12.69
C ALA A 46 8.03 9.92 11.55
N PRO A 47 9.36 9.99 11.79
CA PRO A 47 10.33 10.00 10.70
C PRO A 47 10.32 8.73 9.85
N ARG A 48 10.12 7.57 10.49
CA ARG A 48 10.07 6.26 9.83
C ARG A 48 8.78 6.13 9.00
N TRP A 49 7.65 6.54 9.57
CA TRP A 49 6.37 6.60 8.85
C TRP A 49 6.36 7.61 7.71
N GLY A 50 7.09 8.73 7.84
CA GLY A 50 7.26 9.71 6.78
C GLY A 50 7.98 9.15 5.55
N ARG A 51 9.12 8.47 5.75
CA ARG A 51 9.85 7.80 4.65
C ARG A 51 9.01 6.71 4.00
N TYR A 52 8.38 5.86 4.80
CA TYR A 52 7.44 4.86 4.31
C TYR A 52 6.31 5.50 3.47
N GLY A 53 5.68 6.56 3.98
CA GLY A 53 4.60 7.25 3.28
C GLY A 53 5.02 7.85 1.94
N GLN A 54 6.23 8.42 1.87
CA GLN A 54 6.82 8.91 0.61
C GLN A 54 7.04 7.78 -0.38
N ALA A 55 7.61 6.65 0.05
CA ALA A 55 7.85 5.51 -0.83
C ALA A 55 6.56 4.93 -1.41
N ILE A 56 5.47 4.86 -0.61
CA ILE A 56 4.15 4.47 -1.11
C ILE A 56 3.59 5.50 -2.11
N ALA A 57 3.74 6.80 -1.83
CA ALA A 57 3.28 7.85 -2.73
C ALA A 57 4.01 7.80 -4.08
N ASP A 58 5.32 7.58 -4.07
CA ASP A 58 6.13 7.42 -5.28
C ASP A 58 5.70 6.17 -6.06
N ALA A 59 5.44 5.05 -5.38
CA ALA A 59 4.92 3.84 -6.01
C ALA A 59 3.57 4.08 -6.71
N ILE A 60 2.65 4.79 -6.04
CA ILE A 60 1.36 5.21 -6.62
C ILE A 60 1.57 6.09 -7.85
N ALA A 61 2.50 7.05 -7.79
CA ALA A 61 2.77 7.95 -8.91
C ALA A 61 3.33 7.22 -10.15
N HIS A 62 4.11 6.15 -9.96
CA HIS A 62 4.65 5.36 -11.07
C HIS A 62 3.58 4.57 -11.85
N LEU A 63 2.38 4.39 -11.29
CA LEU A 63 1.31 3.61 -11.92
C LEU A 63 0.46 4.41 -12.95
N ALA A 64 0.71 5.71 -13.19
CA ALA A 64 -0.14 6.75 -13.83
C ALA A 64 -0.77 6.51 -15.24
N PRO A 65 -1.85 7.27 -15.64
CA PRO A 65 -2.39 8.48 -15.00
C PRO A 65 -3.88 8.39 -14.55
N PRO A 66 -4.40 9.47 -13.93
CA PRO A 66 -5.02 9.42 -12.61
C PRO A 66 -6.25 8.51 -12.58
N LEU A 67 -6.48 7.85 -11.45
CA LEU A 67 -7.75 7.25 -11.13
C LEU A 67 -8.84 8.34 -11.12
N ALA A 68 -9.36 8.71 -12.29
CA ALA A 68 -10.71 9.22 -12.38
C ALA A 68 -11.59 8.06 -11.86
N ASP A 69 -12.21 8.27 -10.71
CA ASP A 69 -13.20 7.36 -10.10
C ASP A 69 -12.74 6.06 -9.42
N THR A 70 -11.47 5.90 -9.02
CA THR A 70 -11.23 4.93 -7.93
C THR A 70 -11.60 5.59 -6.62
N GLY A 71 -12.85 5.33 -6.20
CA GLY A 71 -13.51 5.90 -5.04
C GLY A 71 -12.52 6.24 -3.93
N MET A 72 -12.31 7.54 -3.73
CA MET A 72 -11.44 8.01 -2.66
C MET A 72 -11.86 7.36 -1.36
N LEU A 73 -10.90 6.83 -0.60
CA LEU A 73 -11.17 6.34 0.74
C LEU A 73 -11.95 7.42 1.50
N PRO A 74 -13.11 7.10 2.12
CA PRO A 74 -13.89 8.07 2.86
C PRO A 74 -13.01 8.86 3.83
N ALA A 75 -13.20 10.18 3.93
CA ALA A 75 -12.37 11.03 4.78
C ALA A 75 -12.35 10.57 6.26
N GLU A 76 -13.44 9.94 6.69
CA GLU A 76 -13.70 9.31 7.99
C GLU A 76 -12.78 8.10 8.29
N LEU A 77 -12.10 7.59 7.26
CA LEU A 77 -11.22 6.43 7.34
C LEU A 77 -9.83 6.89 7.81
N ARG A 78 -9.74 7.23 9.09
CA ARG A 78 -8.50 7.55 9.81
C ARG A 78 -8.38 6.67 11.05
N PRO A 79 -7.25 5.98 11.28
CA PRO A 79 -6.99 5.36 12.57
C PRO A 79 -6.87 6.43 13.67
N ALA A 80 -7.18 6.08 14.91
CA ALA A 80 -6.87 6.95 16.04
C ALA A 80 -5.34 6.98 16.26
N LEU A 81 -4.81 8.12 16.74
CA LEU A 81 -3.37 8.24 17.03
C LEU A 81 -2.88 7.20 18.04
N ALA A 82 -3.73 6.83 19.02
CA ALA A 82 -3.42 5.80 20.01
C ALA A 82 -3.22 4.39 19.40
N ASP A 83 -3.77 4.14 18.21
CA ASP A 83 -3.66 2.85 17.53
C ASP A 83 -2.43 2.75 16.64
N VAL A 84 -1.74 3.87 16.33
CA VAL A 84 -0.61 3.92 15.39
C VAL A 84 0.50 2.93 15.77
N ASN A 85 0.78 2.79 17.07
CA ASN A 85 1.78 1.84 17.57
C ASN A 85 1.43 0.37 17.28
N ARG A 86 0.16 0.07 17.04
CA ARG A 86 -0.33 -1.27 16.67
C ARG A 86 -0.54 -1.46 15.17
N LEU A 87 -0.35 -0.40 14.36
CA LEU A 87 -0.55 -0.45 12.91
C LEU A 87 0.67 -1.00 12.17
N ALA A 88 1.86 -0.96 12.76
CA ALA A 88 3.09 -1.33 12.08
C ALA A 88 3.02 -2.74 11.48
N ASP A 89 2.64 -3.76 12.27
CA ASP A 89 2.59 -5.14 11.80
C ASP A 89 1.49 -5.39 10.75
N PRO A 90 0.21 -4.95 10.95
CA PRO A 90 -0.81 -5.06 9.92
C PRO A 90 -0.42 -4.38 8.60
N VAL A 91 0.17 -3.18 8.67
CA VAL A 91 0.62 -2.45 7.48
C VAL A 91 1.79 -3.16 6.82
N ARG A 92 2.76 -3.64 7.59
CA ARG A 92 3.91 -4.43 7.09
C ARG A 92 3.43 -5.67 6.33
N ALA A 93 2.43 -6.38 6.87
CA ALA A 93 1.83 -7.54 6.22
C ALA A 93 1.04 -7.20 4.95
N LEU A 94 0.32 -6.07 4.93
CA LEU A 94 -0.38 -5.59 3.74
C LEU A 94 0.58 -5.20 2.62
N VAL A 95 1.64 -4.47 2.96
CA VAL A 95 2.65 -3.99 2.01
C VAL A 95 3.46 -5.15 1.44
N GLN A 96 3.80 -6.15 2.26
CA GLN A 96 4.38 -7.41 1.75
C GLN A 96 3.46 -8.04 0.72
N ARG A 97 2.17 -8.17 1.02
CA ARG A 97 1.23 -8.81 0.11
C ARG A 97 1.08 -8.04 -1.21
N LEU A 98 1.09 -6.72 -1.15
CA LEU A 98 1.11 -5.87 -2.34
C LEU A 98 2.39 -6.09 -3.16
N ALA A 99 3.55 -6.13 -2.52
CA ALA A 99 4.81 -6.42 -3.19
C ALA A 99 4.76 -7.77 -3.92
N ASP A 100 4.21 -8.81 -3.27
CA ASP A 100 4.04 -10.13 -3.88
C ASP A 100 3.12 -10.08 -5.12
N VAL A 101 2.01 -9.33 -5.05
CA VAL A 101 1.09 -9.14 -6.19
C VAL A 101 1.78 -8.47 -7.37
N PHE A 102 2.52 -7.39 -7.13
CA PHE A 102 3.25 -6.69 -8.19
C PHE A 102 4.42 -7.53 -8.75
N THR A 103 5.12 -8.31 -7.93
CA THR A 103 6.14 -9.26 -8.38
C THR A 103 5.54 -10.33 -9.28
N ALA A 104 4.43 -10.96 -8.85
CA ALA A 104 3.75 -11.97 -9.65
C ALA A 104 3.24 -11.41 -10.99
N GLY A 105 2.70 -10.18 -10.98
CA GLY A 105 2.32 -9.48 -12.21
C GLY A 105 3.50 -9.22 -13.13
N ALA A 106 4.65 -8.80 -12.58
CA ALA A 106 5.85 -8.51 -13.35
C ALA A 106 6.47 -9.76 -14.00
N GLU A 107 6.42 -10.90 -13.31
CA GLU A 107 6.93 -12.19 -13.80
C GLU A 107 5.94 -12.91 -14.72
N GLY A 108 4.65 -12.58 -14.61
CA GLY A 108 3.58 -13.18 -15.39
C GLY A 108 3.59 -12.82 -16.88
N GLU A 109 2.67 -13.42 -17.61
CA GLU A 109 2.43 -13.17 -19.04
C GLU A 109 1.40 -12.05 -19.28
N THR A 110 0.75 -11.57 -18.23
CA THR A 110 -0.25 -10.50 -18.30
C THR A 110 0.41 -9.11 -18.42
N GLY A 111 -0.26 -8.21 -19.15
CA GLY A 111 0.22 -6.85 -19.36
C GLY A 111 1.30 -6.70 -20.43
N THR A 112 1.55 -5.46 -20.85
CA THR A 112 2.61 -5.15 -21.81
C THR A 112 3.99 -5.28 -21.15
N PRO A 113 5.09 -5.49 -21.90
CA PRO A 113 6.44 -5.50 -21.34
C PRO A 113 6.76 -4.25 -20.52
N TRP A 114 6.29 -3.09 -20.97
CA TRP A 114 6.41 -1.83 -20.23
C TRP A 114 5.64 -1.86 -18.90
N ARG A 115 4.41 -2.39 -18.89
CA ARG A 115 3.62 -2.48 -17.66
C ARG A 115 4.23 -3.42 -16.63
N ARG A 116 4.76 -4.56 -17.07
CA ARG A 116 5.51 -5.49 -16.21
C ARG A 116 6.75 -4.86 -15.59
N LEU A 117 7.44 -3.98 -16.33
CA LEU A 117 8.56 -3.20 -15.79
C LEU A 117 8.10 -2.19 -14.72
N ILE A 118 6.97 -1.52 -14.92
CA ILE A 118 6.37 -0.65 -13.89
C ILE A 118 6.03 -1.46 -12.64
N TRP A 119 5.39 -2.63 -12.80
CA TRP A 119 5.04 -3.49 -11.66
C TRP A 119 6.28 -3.97 -10.89
N ALA A 120 7.35 -4.38 -11.58
CA ALA A 120 8.61 -4.74 -10.93
C ALA A 120 9.19 -3.58 -10.11
N GLN A 121 9.16 -2.37 -10.66
CA GLN A 121 9.61 -1.17 -9.95
C GLN A 121 8.75 -0.84 -8.74
N VAL A 122 7.43 -1.03 -8.82
CA VAL A 122 6.52 -0.85 -7.69
C VAL A 122 6.78 -1.90 -6.62
N ALA A 123 6.90 -3.18 -6.98
CA ALA A 123 7.22 -4.26 -6.04
C ALA A 123 8.50 -3.95 -5.23
N HIS A 124 9.57 -3.55 -5.91
CA HIS A 124 10.83 -3.19 -5.27
C HIS A 124 10.68 -2.04 -4.26
N ARG A 125 9.96 -0.98 -4.64
CA ARG A 125 9.70 0.16 -3.76
C ARG A 125 8.87 -0.21 -2.54
N LEU A 126 7.87 -1.08 -2.70
CA LEU A 126 7.05 -1.56 -1.59
C LEU A 126 7.89 -2.38 -0.60
N ASP A 127 8.81 -3.20 -1.11
CA ASP A 127 9.73 -3.97 -0.28
C ASP A 127 10.68 -3.08 0.53
N ASP A 128 11.19 -2.01 -0.09
CA ASP A 128 12.02 -1.02 0.60
C ASP A 128 11.20 -0.22 1.64
N ALA A 129 10.00 0.24 1.26
CA ALA A 129 9.11 0.95 2.18
C ALA A 129 8.81 0.12 3.43
N ARG A 130 8.61 -1.19 3.27
CA ARG A 130 8.36 -2.12 4.38
C ARG A 130 9.50 -2.18 5.39
N ARG A 131 10.75 -1.99 4.96
CA ARG A 131 11.93 -1.98 5.84
C ARG A 131 11.98 -0.72 6.71
N ASP A 132 11.40 0.38 6.24
CA ASP A 132 11.36 1.64 6.97
C ASP A 132 10.33 1.67 8.11
N LEU A 133 9.28 0.83 8.05
CA LEU A 133 8.26 0.73 9.11
C LEU A 133 8.89 0.40 10.48
N PRO A 134 8.40 1.01 11.58
CA PRO A 134 8.95 0.88 12.93
C PRO A 134 9.15 -0.56 13.40
#